data_AF-A0A8I0NAM1-F1
#
_entry.id   AF-A0A8I0NAM1-F1
#
_cell.length_a   1.000
_cell.length_b   1.000
_cell.length_c   1.000
_cell.angle_alpha   90.00
_cell.angle_beta   90.00
_cell.angle_gamma   90.00
#
_symmetry.space_group_name_H-M   'P 1'
#
loop_
_entity.id
_entity.type
_entity.pdbx_description
1 polymer ?
#
loop_
_entity_poly.entity_id
_entity_poly.type
_entity_poly.pdbx_seq_one_letter_code
_entity_poly.pdbx_strand_id
1 'polypeptide(L)'
;MASIVGTTSNSRRLFDNVKSIVGLLFEKEEQQLVRRELEMVSKNTALGGSPDGFRYLGMIFSHLTGRSRTMGQYKPLHPSLVPEMASISTERKVLDADRAKTTQALSLVLKDARSFQDMRDALPNCLRDIVPELRDYERTRPEAFTLADNPRSYNQYNKLKDKIDYYAAARLLY
;
A
#
# COMPACT_ATOMS: atom_id res chain seq x y z
N MET A 1 -7.89 -42.75 14.92
CA MET A 1 -6.81 -41.83 14.50
C MET A 1 -7.46 -40.70 13.71
N ALA A 2 -7.57 -39.51 14.31
CA ALA A 2 -8.21 -38.34 13.69
C ALA A 2 -7.16 -37.54 12.91
N SER A 3 -7.38 -37.34 11.61
CA SER A 3 -6.56 -36.48 10.76
C SER A 3 -6.87 -35.01 11.04
N ILE A 4 -5.86 -34.29 11.54
CA ILE A 4 -5.86 -32.83 11.71
C ILE A 4 -4.82 -32.25 10.74
N VAL A 5 -5.14 -32.07 9.46
CA VAL A 5 -4.33 -31.22 8.57
C VAL A 5 -5.20 -30.68 7.42
N GLY A 6 -5.92 -29.58 7.64
CA GLY A 6 -6.69 -28.89 6.58
C GLY A 6 -6.61 -27.36 6.62
N THR A 7 -6.09 -26.78 7.69
CA THR A 7 -6.29 -25.35 7.99
C THR A 7 -5.19 -24.43 7.47
N THR A 8 -4.01 -24.96 7.12
CA THR A 8 -2.81 -24.14 6.80
C THR A 8 -2.75 -23.61 5.36
N SER A 9 -3.48 -24.22 4.41
CA SER A 9 -3.44 -23.84 2.98
C SER A 9 -4.32 -22.61 2.66
N ASN A 10 -5.53 -22.55 3.23
CA ASN A 10 -6.48 -21.47 2.94
C ASN A 10 -6.07 -20.13 3.55
N SER A 11 -5.50 -20.13 4.76
CA SER A 11 -5.01 -18.90 5.38
C SER A 11 -3.88 -18.26 4.59
N ARG A 12 -2.94 -19.04 4.01
CA ARG A 12 -1.85 -18.48 3.18
C ARG A 12 -2.39 -17.71 1.97
N ARG A 13 -3.36 -18.28 1.24
CA ARG A 13 -4.00 -17.59 0.10
C ARG A 13 -4.72 -16.30 0.52
N LEU A 14 -5.39 -16.28 1.67
CA LEU A 14 -6.04 -15.07 2.20
C LEU A 14 -5.07 -13.99 2.69
N PHE A 15 -3.94 -14.37 3.29
CA PHE A 15 -2.88 -13.42 3.65
C PHE A 15 -2.15 -12.86 2.42
N ASP A 16 -1.96 -13.69 1.40
CA ASP A 16 -1.53 -13.23 0.08
C ASP A 16 -2.56 -12.24 -0.52
N ASN A 17 -3.86 -12.44 -0.26
CA ASN A 17 -4.91 -11.51 -0.69
C ASN A 17 -4.78 -10.14 0.01
N VAL A 18 -4.54 -10.05 1.33
CA VAL A 18 -4.42 -8.73 1.99
C VAL A 18 -3.28 -7.90 1.41
N LYS A 19 -2.09 -8.49 1.27
CA LYS A 19 -0.94 -7.78 0.68
C LYS A 19 -1.20 -7.40 -0.77
N SER A 20 -1.87 -8.25 -1.54
CA SER A 20 -2.23 -7.97 -2.93
C SER A 20 -3.24 -6.85 -3.02
N ILE A 21 -4.30 -6.86 -2.20
CA ILE A 21 -5.31 -5.80 -2.10
C ILE A 21 -4.65 -4.46 -1.78
N VAL A 22 -3.79 -4.43 -0.75
CA VAL A 22 -3.06 -3.22 -0.36
C VAL A 22 -2.10 -2.78 -1.46
N GLY A 23 -1.41 -3.72 -2.11
CA GLY A 23 -0.54 -3.44 -3.24
C GLY A 23 -1.28 -2.73 -4.37
N LEU A 24 -2.45 -3.25 -4.75
CA LEU A 24 -3.33 -2.65 -5.75
C LEU A 24 -3.86 -1.29 -5.28
N LEU A 25 -4.35 -1.20 -4.05
CA LEU A 25 -4.98 0.01 -3.54
C LEU A 25 -4.03 1.23 -3.55
N PHE A 26 -2.74 1.00 -3.26
CA PHE A 26 -1.73 2.06 -3.14
C PHE A 26 -0.78 2.16 -4.36
N GLU A 27 -1.01 1.36 -5.40
CA GLU A 27 -0.11 1.24 -6.54
C GLU A 27 0.13 2.58 -7.25
N LYS A 28 -0.93 3.36 -7.46
CA LYS A 28 -0.89 4.60 -8.24
C LYS A 28 -0.14 5.70 -7.50
N GLU A 29 -0.42 5.88 -6.21
CA GLU A 29 0.26 6.85 -5.36
C GLU A 29 1.74 6.51 -5.19
N GLU A 30 2.05 5.21 -5.05
CA GLU A 30 3.42 4.73 -5.00
C GLU A 30 4.18 5.08 -6.29
N GLN A 31 3.58 4.81 -7.45
CA GLN A 31 4.16 5.15 -8.75
C GLN A 31 4.36 6.66 -8.91
N GLN A 32 3.40 7.48 -8.49
CA GLN A 32 3.52 8.95 -8.54
C GLN A 32 4.64 9.48 -7.65
N LEU A 33 4.77 8.96 -6.42
CA LEU A 33 5.85 9.34 -5.51
C LEU A 33 7.22 8.92 -6.05
N VAL A 34 7.36 7.69 -6.51
CA VAL A 34 8.61 7.21 -7.13
C VAL A 34 8.98 8.07 -8.34
N ARG A 35 8.01 8.42 -9.19
CA ARG A 35 8.24 9.32 -10.32
C ARG A 35 8.77 10.67 -9.87
N ARG A 36 8.16 11.30 -8.86
CA ARG A 36 8.61 12.60 -8.34
C ARG A 36 10.01 12.51 -7.72
N GLU A 37 10.32 11.44 -6.99
CA GLU A 37 11.67 11.18 -6.47
C GLU A 37 12.72 11.09 -7.59
N LEU A 38 12.37 10.46 -8.72
CA LEU A 38 13.23 10.37 -9.89
C LEU A 38 13.34 11.70 -10.65
N GLU A 39 12.28 12.49 -10.71
CA GLU A 39 12.32 13.86 -11.25
C GLU A 39 13.27 14.75 -10.43
N MET A 40 13.37 14.54 -9.11
CA MET A 40 14.35 15.23 -8.27
C MET A 40 15.79 14.91 -8.66
N VAL A 41 16.08 13.70 -9.15
CA VAL A 41 17.42 13.36 -9.65
C VAL A 41 17.76 14.22 -10.86
N SER A 42 16.82 14.34 -11.81
CA SER A 42 16.98 15.18 -13.00
C SER A 42 17.17 16.66 -12.64
N LYS A 43 16.34 17.19 -11.74
CA LYS A 43 16.46 18.57 -11.24
C LYS A 43 17.80 18.82 -10.54
N ASN A 44 18.25 17.88 -9.73
CA ASN A 44 19.52 18.00 -9.01
C ASN A 44 20.71 18.00 -9.96
N THR A 45 20.71 17.15 -10.99
CA THR A 45 21.75 17.11 -12.03
C THR A 45 21.83 18.44 -12.79
N ALA A 46 20.68 19.04 -13.13
CA ALA A 46 20.64 20.35 -13.79
C ALA A 46 21.26 21.49 -12.96
N LEU A 47 21.35 21.32 -11.63
CA LEU A 47 21.97 22.25 -10.69
C LEU A 47 23.43 21.88 -10.36
N GLY A 48 24.09 21.05 -11.18
CA GLY A 48 25.48 20.63 -10.96
C GLY A 48 25.63 19.47 -9.95
N GLY A 49 24.53 18.82 -9.60
CA GLY A 49 24.52 17.59 -8.82
C GLY A 49 25.13 16.40 -9.57
N SER A 50 25.25 15.26 -8.90
CA SER A 50 25.76 14.05 -9.55
C SER A 50 24.72 13.45 -10.50
N PRO A 51 25.11 12.99 -11.70
CA PRO A 51 24.21 12.31 -12.63
C PRO A 51 23.75 10.94 -12.11
N ASP A 52 24.53 10.32 -11.21
CA ASP A 52 24.19 9.03 -10.62
C ASP A 52 23.06 9.15 -9.59
N GLY A 53 22.77 10.35 -9.07
CA GLY A 53 21.75 10.58 -8.05
C GLY A 53 22.23 11.47 -6.91
N PHE A 54 21.51 11.45 -5.79
CA PHE A 54 21.85 12.26 -4.62
C PHE A 54 21.60 11.55 -3.29
N ARG A 55 22.21 12.09 -2.23
CA ARG A 55 21.93 11.70 -0.84
C ARG A 55 21.01 12.72 -0.17
N TYR A 56 19.99 12.24 0.51
CA TYR A 56 19.12 13.05 1.36
C TYR A 56 18.71 12.26 2.60
N LEU A 57 18.96 12.82 3.79
CA LEU A 57 18.70 12.18 5.09
C LEU A 57 19.26 10.75 5.21
N GLY A 58 20.45 10.51 4.68
CA GLY A 58 21.11 9.20 4.70
C GLY A 58 20.60 8.20 3.66
N MET A 59 19.56 8.54 2.90
CA MET A 59 19.03 7.72 1.81
C MET A 59 19.61 8.15 0.45
N ILE A 60 19.72 7.18 -0.47
CA ILE A 60 20.17 7.40 -1.85
C ILE A 60 18.95 7.42 -2.77
N PHE A 61 18.84 8.45 -3.60
CA PHE A 61 17.84 8.58 -4.66
C PHE A 61 18.55 8.56 -6.01
N SER A 62 18.18 7.62 -6.87
CA SER A 62 18.93 7.31 -8.10
C SER A 62 18.11 6.46 -9.06
N HIS A 63 18.32 6.68 -10.36
CA HIS A 63 17.85 5.80 -11.43
C HIS A 63 18.66 4.49 -11.53
N LEU A 64 19.85 4.43 -10.91
CA LEU A 64 20.71 3.25 -10.92
C LEU A 64 20.13 2.12 -10.07
N THR A 65 20.34 0.90 -10.54
CA THR A 65 19.92 -0.34 -9.89
C THR A 65 21.12 -1.29 -9.72
N GLY A 66 20.98 -2.28 -8.83
CA GLY A 66 21.97 -3.34 -8.62
C GLY A 66 23.38 -2.83 -8.29
N ARG A 67 24.39 -3.41 -8.93
CA ARG A 67 25.82 -3.09 -8.69
C ARG A 67 26.16 -1.63 -9.00
N SER A 68 25.55 -1.06 -10.05
CA SER A 68 25.76 0.34 -10.43
C SER A 68 25.28 1.27 -9.32
N ARG A 69 24.18 0.92 -8.64
CA ARG A 69 23.69 1.70 -7.50
C ARG A 69 24.68 1.68 -6.32
N THR A 70 25.35 0.56 -6.07
CA THR A 70 26.33 0.48 -4.98
C THR A 70 27.60 1.30 -5.28
N MET A 71 28.03 1.34 -6.54
CA MET A 71 29.26 2.00 -6.97
C MET A 71 29.08 3.46 -7.40
N GLY A 72 27.82 3.94 -7.49
CA GLY A 72 27.50 5.29 -7.94
C GLY A 72 28.07 6.38 -7.04
N GLN A 73 28.35 7.53 -7.62
CA GLN A 73 28.82 8.70 -6.87
C GLN A 73 27.63 9.56 -6.47
N TYR A 74 27.33 9.63 -5.18
CA TYR A 74 26.16 10.38 -4.68
C TYR A 74 26.61 11.60 -3.90
N LYS A 75 26.37 12.78 -4.47
CA LYS A 75 26.54 14.06 -3.79
C LYS A 75 25.29 14.39 -2.95
N PRO A 76 25.40 15.26 -1.93
CA PRO A 76 24.22 15.79 -1.24
C PRO A 76 23.27 16.49 -2.22
N LEU A 77 21.96 16.45 -1.91
CA LEU A 77 20.95 17.21 -2.65
C LEU A 77 21.26 18.70 -2.64
N HIS A 78 21.05 19.37 -3.78
CA HIS A 78 21.21 20.82 -3.88
C HIS A 78 20.29 21.56 -2.88
N PRO A 79 20.77 22.59 -2.14
CA PRO A 79 19.98 23.23 -1.07
C PRO A 79 18.62 23.78 -1.50
N SER A 80 18.50 24.30 -2.72
CA SER A 80 17.22 24.83 -3.24
C SER A 80 16.14 23.75 -3.44
N LEU A 81 16.52 22.48 -3.54
CA LEU A 81 15.62 21.35 -3.74
C LEU A 81 15.19 20.69 -2.43
N VAL A 82 15.81 21.07 -1.30
CA VAL A 82 15.52 20.51 0.03
C VAL A 82 14.04 20.66 0.43
N PRO A 83 13.37 21.81 0.24
CA PRO A 83 11.95 21.95 0.61
C PRO A 83 11.05 20.99 -0.16
N GLU A 84 11.27 20.85 -1.48
CA GLU A 84 10.49 19.94 -2.32
C GLU A 84 10.72 18.48 -1.92
N MET A 85 11.98 18.08 -1.69
CA MET A 85 12.31 16.73 -1.24
C MET A 85 11.76 16.42 0.17
N ALA A 86 11.68 17.43 1.04
CA ALA A 86 11.07 17.29 2.36
C ALA A 86 9.57 17.02 2.26
N SER A 87 8.86 17.68 1.31
CA SER A 87 7.45 17.38 1.02
C SER A 87 7.28 15.94 0.55
N ILE A 88 8.06 15.52 -0.46
CA ILE A 88 8.02 14.15 -0.99
C ILE A 88 8.29 13.12 0.12
N SER A 89 9.27 13.38 0.98
CA SER A 89 9.61 12.49 2.10
C SER A 89 8.51 12.43 3.16
N THR A 90 7.77 13.52 3.36
CA THR A 90 6.63 13.56 4.27
C THR A 90 5.45 12.78 3.70
N GLU A 91 5.15 12.98 2.43
CA GLU A 91 4.11 12.24 1.70
C GLU A 91 4.39 10.73 1.69
N ARG A 92 5.65 10.33 1.46
CA ARG A 92 6.11 8.93 1.58
C ARG A 92 5.77 8.33 2.95
N LYS A 93 6.12 9.03 4.03
CA LYS A 93 5.84 8.56 5.40
C LYS A 93 4.34 8.43 5.68
N VAL A 94 3.53 9.37 5.16
CA VAL A 94 2.07 9.30 5.28
C VAL A 94 1.54 8.10 4.53
N LEU A 95 2.00 7.87 3.28
CA LEU A 95 1.61 6.73 2.47
C LEU A 95 1.97 5.40 3.15
N ASP A 96 3.18 5.28 3.69
CA ASP A 96 3.65 4.09 4.40
C ASP A 96 2.83 3.82 5.67
N ALA A 97 2.54 4.87 6.44
CA ALA A 97 1.72 4.77 7.64
C ALA A 97 0.27 4.33 7.31
N ASP A 98 -0.28 4.84 6.21
CA ASP A 98 -1.62 4.48 5.77
C ASP A 98 -1.66 3.07 5.18
N ARG A 99 -0.66 2.67 4.40
CA ARG A 99 -0.46 1.29 3.94
C ARG A 99 -0.43 0.32 5.11
N ALA A 100 0.32 0.63 6.16
CA ALA A 100 0.42 -0.21 7.36
C ALA A 100 -0.93 -0.31 8.09
N LYS A 101 -1.63 0.81 8.30
CA LYS A 101 -2.95 0.83 8.95
C LYS A 101 -4.00 0.06 8.15
N THR A 102 -4.03 0.25 6.82
CA THR A 102 -4.95 -0.48 5.93
C THR A 102 -4.65 -1.97 5.94
N THR A 103 -3.38 -2.37 5.92
CA THR A 103 -2.98 -3.78 6.06
C THR A 103 -3.51 -4.39 7.35
N GLN A 104 -3.38 -3.68 8.49
CA GLN A 104 -3.90 -4.14 9.78
C GLN A 104 -5.43 -4.24 9.77
N ALA A 105 -6.14 -3.25 9.22
CA ALA A 105 -7.60 -3.26 9.15
C ALA A 105 -8.13 -4.42 8.29
N LEU A 106 -7.53 -4.63 7.13
CA LEU A 106 -7.92 -5.71 6.23
C LEU A 106 -7.59 -7.08 6.83
N SER A 107 -6.45 -7.20 7.52
CA SER A 107 -6.11 -8.44 8.26
C SER A 107 -7.12 -8.73 9.37
N LEU A 108 -7.61 -7.69 10.05
CA LEU A 108 -8.60 -7.81 11.11
C LEU A 108 -9.95 -8.27 10.56
N VAL A 109 -10.46 -7.63 9.50
CA VAL A 109 -11.77 -7.95 8.92
C VAL A 109 -11.77 -9.28 8.15
N LEU A 110 -10.63 -9.69 7.58
CA LEU A 110 -10.51 -10.94 6.83
C LEU A 110 -10.07 -12.12 7.68
N LYS A 111 -9.80 -11.93 8.97
CA LYS A 111 -9.26 -12.97 9.87
C LYS A 111 -10.07 -14.28 9.83
N ASP A 112 -11.40 -14.16 9.85
CA ASP A 112 -12.33 -15.30 9.91
C ASP A 112 -13.02 -15.58 8.57
N ALA A 113 -12.62 -14.90 7.49
CA ALA A 113 -13.12 -15.19 6.15
C ALA A 113 -12.56 -16.54 5.65
N ARG A 114 -13.43 -17.44 5.17
CA ARG A 114 -13.02 -18.80 4.73
C ARG A 114 -13.24 -19.05 3.25
N SER A 115 -13.95 -18.16 2.57
CA SER A 115 -14.32 -18.24 1.16
C SER A 115 -14.25 -16.86 0.48
N PHE A 116 -14.27 -16.83 -0.86
CA PHE A 116 -14.38 -15.58 -1.62
C PHE A 116 -15.67 -14.82 -1.30
N GLN A 117 -16.77 -15.52 -1.03
CA GLN A 117 -18.01 -14.91 -0.55
C GLN A 117 -17.83 -14.25 0.83
N ASP A 118 -17.16 -14.91 1.78
CA ASP A 118 -16.84 -14.29 3.08
C ASP A 118 -15.98 -13.04 2.90
N MET A 119 -14.99 -13.10 1.99
CA MET A 119 -14.15 -11.95 1.69
C MET A 119 -14.96 -10.80 1.08
N ARG A 120 -15.86 -11.09 0.13
CA ARG A 120 -16.78 -10.11 -0.47
C ARG A 120 -17.69 -9.44 0.56
N ASP A 121 -18.24 -10.23 1.47
CA ASP A 121 -19.14 -9.78 2.51
C ASP A 121 -18.39 -8.93 3.56
N ALA A 122 -17.17 -9.33 3.93
CA ALA A 122 -16.35 -8.65 4.92
C ALA A 122 -15.81 -7.29 4.42
N LEU A 123 -15.41 -7.21 3.14
CA LEU A 123 -14.77 -6.02 2.55
C LEU A 123 -15.78 -4.95 2.11
N PRO A 124 -15.37 -3.66 2.08
CA PRO A 124 -16.19 -2.59 1.56
C PRO A 124 -16.40 -2.71 0.04
N ASN A 125 -17.48 -2.13 -0.46
CA ASN A 125 -17.87 -2.27 -1.87
C ASN A 125 -16.83 -1.70 -2.85
N CYS A 126 -16.08 -0.67 -2.46
CA CYS A 126 -15.03 -0.08 -3.29
C CYS A 126 -13.91 -1.08 -3.66
N LEU A 127 -13.69 -2.11 -2.83
CA LEU A 127 -12.69 -3.13 -3.10
C LEU A 127 -13.19 -4.24 -4.03
N ARG A 128 -14.50 -4.34 -4.29
CA ARG A 128 -15.06 -5.32 -5.22
C ARG A 128 -14.45 -5.19 -6.62
N ASP A 129 -14.27 -3.96 -7.09
CA ASP A 129 -13.78 -3.69 -8.44
C ASP A 129 -12.26 -3.79 -8.55
N ILE A 130 -11.57 -3.58 -7.41
CA ILE A 130 -10.12 -3.65 -7.26
C ILE A 130 -9.64 -5.09 -7.21
N VAL A 131 -10.41 -5.99 -6.57
CA VAL A 131 -10.08 -7.41 -6.44
C VAL A 131 -10.84 -8.21 -7.51
N PRO A 132 -10.18 -8.64 -8.59
CA PRO A 132 -10.87 -9.29 -9.72
C PRO A 132 -11.70 -10.50 -9.30
N GLU A 133 -11.22 -11.27 -8.31
CA GLU A 133 -11.87 -12.46 -7.78
C GLU A 133 -13.20 -12.18 -7.07
N LEU A 134 -13.49 -10.93 -6.72
CA LEU A 134 -14.71 -10.53 -6.02
C LEU A 134 -15.79 -9.92 -6.93
N ARG A 135 -15.48 -9.66 -8.21
CA ARG A 135 -16.37 -8.92 -9.11
C ARG A 135 -17.73 -9.60 -9.30
N ASP A 136 -17.73 -10.92 -9.41
CA ASP A 136 -18.94 -11.71 -9.68
C ASP A 136 -19.71 -12.08 -8.40
N TYR A 137 -19.19 -11.71 -7.23
CA TYR A 137 -19.83 -12.00 -5.95
C TYR A 137 -20.69 -10.82 -5.49
N GLU A 138 -21.98 -11.05 -5.37
CA GLU A 138 -22.89 -10.13 -4.66
C GLU A 138 -22.74 -10.29 -3.15
N ARG A 139 -23.08 -9.23 -2.41
CA ARG A 139 -22.99 -9.24 -0.94
C ARG A 139 -24.20 -10.00 -0.39
N THR A 140 -23.95 -11.03 0.41
CA THR A 140 -24.99 -11.86 1.06
C THR A 140 -25.11 -11.59 2.56
N ARG A 141 -24.09 -10.97 3.18
CA ARG A 141 -24.07 -10.59 4.60
C ARG A 141 -23.66 -9.13 4.78
N PRO A 142 -23.98 -8.50 5.93
CA PRO A 142 -23.54 -7.14 6.23
C PRO A 142 -22.01 -6.98 6.12
N GLU A 143 -21.58 -5.75 5.82
CA GLU A 143 -20.16 -5.42 5.81
C GLU A 143 -19.50 -5.72 7.15
N ALA A 144 -18.25 -6.21 7.10
CA ALA A 144 -17.48 -6.53 8.30
C ALA A 144 -18.23 -7.46 9.28
N PHE A 145 -19.05 -8.39 8.77
CA PHE A 145 -19.79 -9.35 9.60
C PHE A 145 -18.86 -10.16 10.52
N THR A 146 -17.60 -10.36 10.12
CA THR A 146 -16.55 -11.02 10.91
C THR A 146 -16.20 -10.26 12.20
N LEU A 147 -16.56 -8.98 12.31
CA LEU A 147 -16.29 -8.12 13.46
C LEU A 147 -17.55 -7.84 14.29
N ALA A 148 -18.70 -8.45 13.98
CA ALA A 148 -19.97 -8.17 14.65
C ALA A 148 -19.89 -8.36 16.17
N ASP A 149 -19.14 -9.38 16.63
CA ASP A 149 -18.97 -9.69 18.06
C ASP A 149 -17.89 -8.84 18.74
N ASN A 150 -17.21 -7.93 18.01
CA ASN A 150 -16.14 -7.09 18.53
C ASN A 150 -16.33 -5.62 18.16
N PRO A 151 -17.11 -4.85 18.94
CA PRO A 151 -17.40 -3.44 18.69
C PRO A 151 -16.15 -2.56 18.59
N ARG A 152 -15.08 -2.89 19.32
CA ARG A 152 -13.82 -2.13 19.30
C ARG A 152 -13.13 -2.28 17.93
N SER A 153 -13.01 -3.51 17.45
CA SER A 153 -12.44 -3.83 16.15
C SER A 153 -13.29 -3.25 15.01
N TYR A 154 -14.62 -3.35 15.13
CA TYR A 154 -15.55 -2.76 14.18
C TYR A 154 -15.38 -1.24 14.06
N ASN A 155 -15.29 -0.53 15.19
CA ASN A 155 -15.03 0.92 15.21
C ASN A 155 -13.66 1.28 14.63
N GLN A 156 -12.63 0.47 14.86
CA GLN A 156 -11.32 0.68 14.27
C GLN A 156 -11.33 0.51 12.74
N TYR A 157 -12.03 -0.52 12.25
CA TYR A 157 -12.25 -0.75 10.83
C TYR A 157 -13.01 0.42 10.18
N ASN A 158 -14.11 0.88 10.78
CA ASN A 158 -14.90 1.99 10.25
C ASN A 158 -14.09 3.29 10.11
N LYS A 159 -13.20 3.61 11.06
CA LYS A 159 -12.31 4.78 10.95
C LYS A 159 -11.31 4.68 9.79
N LEU A 160 -10.99 3.46 9.37
CA LEU A 160 -10.03 3.19 8.29
C LEU A 160 -10.74 2.99 6.95
N LYS A 161 -12.04 2.71 6.97
CA LYS A 161 -12.88 2.61 5.77
C LYS A 161 -12.81 3.88 4.93
N ASP A 162 -12.94 5.06 5.53
CA ASP A 162 -12.86 6.34 4.81
C ASP A 162 -11.53 6.48 4.04
N LYS A 163 -10.43 5.95 4.59
CA LYS A 163 -9.12 5.93 3.90
C LYS A 163 -9.10 4.91 2.76
N ILE A 164 -9.67 3.73 2.96
CA ILE A 164 -9.79 2.72 1.91
C ILE A 164 -10.59 3.28 0.74
N ASP A 165 -11.72 3.93 1.03
CA ASP A 165 -12.57 4.58 0.04
C ASP A 165 -11.83 5.71 -0.69
N TYR A 166 -11.05 6.53 0.03
CA TYR A 166 -10.20 7.56 -0.57
C TYR A 166 -9.21 6.99 -1.59
N TYR A 167 -8.41 5.98 -1.21
CA TYR A 167 -7.42 5.41 -2.13
C TYR A 167 -8.07 4.61 -3.27
N ALA A 168 -9.22 3.98 -3.02
CA ALA A 168 -9.98 3.32 -4.06
C ALA A 168 -10.50 4.33 -5.10
N ALA A 169 -11.01 5.48 -4.65
CA ALA A 169 -11.43 6.56 -5.52
C ALA A 169 -10.26 7.21 -6.26
N ALA A 170 -9.14 7.47 -5.57
CA ALA A 170 -7.95 8.03 -6.19
C ALA A 170 -7.43 7.14 -7.32
N ARG A 171 -7.46 5.81 -7.16
CA ARG A 171 -7.12 4.85 -8.22
C ARG A 171 -8.04 4.94 -9.44
N LEU A 172 -9.30 5.35 -9.30
CA LEU A 172 -10.24 5.52 -10.43
C LEU A 172 -10.00 6.81 -11.22
N LEU A 173 -9.37 7.82 -10.61
CA LEU A 173 -9.12 9.12 -11.21
C LEU A 173 -7.87 9.17 -12.10
N TYR A 174 -6.99 8.15 -12.04
CA TYR A 174 -5.68 8.09 -12.71
C TYR A 174 -5.42 6.76 -13.44
#